data_AF-J9CEU1-F1
#
_entry.id   AF-J9CEU1-F1
#
_cell.length_a   1.000
_cell.length_b   1.000
_cell.length_c   1.000
_cell.angle_alpha   90.00
_cell.angle_beta   90.00
_cell.angle_gamma   90.00
#
_symmetry.space_group_name_H-M   'P 1'
#
loop_
_entity.id
_entity.type
_entity.pdbx_description
1 polymer ?
#
loop_
_entity_poly.entity_id
_entity_poly.type
_entity_poly.pdbx_seq_one_letter_code
_entity_poly.pdbx_strand_id
1 'polypeptide(L)'
;MLVFLLQSHLLPYFLSFCNNKVNTLKGWDHMNIRITDEAKAAIHRLEREDKKIIRIRGTMTNSCSIFVDVDLIWDTYHADDVVYEDAELIVQMDSFTTDYTGDTVKLDYKTTGFSITTPSETLVYGLSIKKKTLFLSDQWGEKMGKYVPLKFLFNEELAEKMADSICKHDPNFSKRNFVSTVTCKVENLELKQRIEVIADELHNALQKDFNEAIHILLKTLGPENTTEVGTFTNGYMYMPIAKYVEKYGLNDFESSFNAMYEITKRNTAEYAIRPYLEKYHEETLDILRQWLRDENSHIRRLVSEGTRPRLPWAKKIGALKGDFRNNLRLLELLMNDTSKYVQKSVANHINDITKEDKELVLQWLQQLHDNKLPVNPWIIKHGLRTVIKNGTLPKDFSF
;
A
#
# COMPACT_ATOMS: atom_id res chain seq x y z
N MET A 1 41.36 -46.25 54.30
CA MET A 1 42.11 -46.54 53.07
C MET A 1 41.68 -45.49 52.05
N LEU A 2 42.52 -44.49 51.74
CA LEU A 2 43.65 -44.54 50.79
C LEU A 2 43.19 -44.86 49.35
N VAL A 3 43.24 -43.91 48.39
CA VAL A 3 44.42 -43.35 47.65
C VAL A 3 44.72 -44.24 46.42
N PHE A 4 44.86 -43.77 45.15
CA PHE A 4 45.05 -42.42 44.57
C PHE A 4 44.82 -42.39 43.02
N LEU A 5 44.58 -41.18 42.45
CA LEU A 5 45.04 -40.59 41.14
C LEU A 5 44.97 -41.40 39.81
N LEU A 6 44.94 -40.81 38.59
CA LEU A 6 45.27 -39.47 38.04
C LEU A 6 44.12 -38.96 37.09
N GLN A 7 43.73 -37.67 37.09
CA GLN A 7 44.13 -36.55 36.18
C GLN A 7 43.90 -36.80 34.66
N SER A 8 43.44 -35.86 33.82
CA SER A 8 43.02 -34.42 33.92
C SER A 8 42.00 -34.13 32.78
N HIS A 9 41.35 -32.97 32.51
CA HIS A 9 41.42 -31.54 32.88
C HIS A 9 39.97 -31.02 33.17
N LEU A 10 39.70 -30.17 34.16
CA LEU A 10 39.78 -28.68 34.23
C LEU A 10 38.77 -27.87 33.37
N LEU A 11 38.09 -26.93 34.05
CA LEU A 11 37.04 -26.00 33.58
C LEU A 11 37.65 -24.71 32.92
N PRO A 12 37.09 -23.48 33.08
CA PRO A 12 36.05 -22.84 32.27
C PRO A 12 36.49 -21.46 31.69
N TYR A 13 35.55 -20.69 31.11
CA TYR A 13 35.61 -19.23 30.81
C TYR A 13 36.84 -18.71 30.04
N PHE A 14 36.62 -18.04 28.89
CA PHE A 14 37.19 -16.70 28.66
C PHE A 14 36.50 -15.96 27.52
N LEU A 15 36.54 -14.62 27.58
CA LEU A 15 36.11 -13.72 26.52
C LEU A 15 37.03 -13.83 25.29
N SER A 16 36.51 -13.59 24.09
CA SER A 16 37.29 -12.87 23.07
C SER A 16 36.42 -12.18 22.00
N PHE A 17 36.46 -10.84 22.07
CA PHE A 17 36.54 -9.86 20.97
C PHE A 17 35.76 -10.05 19.66
N CYS A 18 35.03 -8.98 19.33
CA CYS A 18 34.88 -8.49 17.96
C CYS A 18 36.25 -8.37 17.27
N ASN A 19 36.43 -8.99 16.10
CA ASN A 19 36.68 -8.23 14.88
C ASN A 19 36.55 -9.05 13.59
N ASN A 20 35.95 -8.42 12.58
CA ASN A 20 36.14 -8.60 11.14
C ASN A 20 36.45 -10.01 10.58
N LYS A 21 35.48 -10.54 9.82
CA LYS A 21 35.67 -10.65 8.37
C LYS A 21 34.41 -10.23 7.62
N VAL A 22 34.56 -9.21 6.78
CA VAL A 22 33.56 -8.77 5.81
C VAL A 22 33.27 -9.93 4.87
N ASN A 23 32.05 -10.45 4.90
CA ASN A 23 31.51 -11.30 3.85
C ASN A 23 30.34 -10.56 3.20
N THR A 24 30.57 -10.12 1.98
CA THR A 24 29.57 -9.45 1.12
C THR A 24 28.48 -10.43 0.71
N LEU A 25 27.31 -10.35 1.36
CA LEU A 25 26.10 -11.02 0.87
C LEU A 25 25.47 -10.20 -0.25
N LYS A 26 25.98 -10.39 -1.46
CA LYS A 26 25.18 -10.19 -2.68
C LYS A 26 24.21 -11.37 -2.80
N GLY A 27 22.92 -11.10 -2.91
CA GLY A 27 21.88 -12.13 -2.93
C GLY A 27 20.48 -11.58 -3.14
N TRP A 28 20.31 -10.64 -4.08
CA TRP A 28 18.99 -10.33 -4.62
C TRP A 28 18.75 -11.31 -5.77
N ASP A 29 18.03 -12.40 -5.51
CA ASP A 29 17.80 -13.46 -6.50
C ASP A 29 16.82 -13.00 -7.60
N HIS A 30 17.40 -12.25 -8.54
CA HIS A 30 16.96 -12.00 -9.91
C HIS A 30 15.55 -11.43 -10.10
N MET A 31 15.44 -10.11 -9.94
CA MET A 31 14.38 -9.33 -10.58
C MET A 31 14.35 -9.63 -12.10
N ASN A 32 13.26 -10.20 -12.58
CA ASN A 32 13.09 -10.60 -13.97
C ASN A 32 12.57 -9.42 -14.80
N ILE A 33 13.49 -8.55 -15.23
CA ILE A 33 13.17 -7.40 -16.08
C ILE A 33 13.34 -7.75 -17.58
N ARG A 34 12.21 -7.75 -18.30
CA ARG A 34 12.15 -8.01 -19.74
C ARG A 34 12.03 -6.70 -20.52
N ILE A 35 13.10 -6.33 -21.21
CA ILE A 35 13.10 -5.18 -22.13
C ILE A 35 12.83 -5.67 -23.55
N THR A 36 11.89 -5.07 -24.26
CA THR A 36 11.60 -5.42 -25.67
C THR A 36 12.62 -4.82 -26.63
N ASP A 37 12.77 -5.43 -27.80
CA ASP A 37 13.67 -4.92 -28.85
C ASP A 37 13.24 -3.53 -29.34
N GLU A 38 11.93 -3.26 -29.39
CA GLU A 38 11.37 -1.94 -29.68
C GLU A 38 11.77 -0.91 -28.62
N ALA A 39 11.77 -1.29 -27.34
CA ALA A 39 12.19 -0.43 -26.23
C ALA A 39 13.68 -0.15 -26.26
N LYS A 40 14.53 -1.17 -26.47
CA LYS A 40 15.98 -0.99 -26.69
C LYS A 40 16.21 -0.03 -27.86
N ALA A 41 15.67 -0.34 -29.04
CA ALA A 41 15.83 0.48 -30.23
C ALA A 41 15.33 1.93 -30.04
N ALA A 42 14.31 2.16 -29.22
CA ALA A 42 13.88 3.50 -28.83
C ALA A 42 14.89 4.22 -27.92
N ILE A 43 15.45 3.54 -26.92
CA ILE A 43 16.52 4.06 -26.05
C ILE A 43 17.75 4.46 -26.89
N HIS A 44 18.22 3.59 -27.80
CA HIS A 44 19.37 3.88 -28.69
C HIS A 44 19.13 5.04 -29.66
N ARG A 45 17.88 5.34 -30.04
CA ARG A 45 17.57 6.53 -30.86
C ARG A 45 17.59 7.83 -30.06
N LEU A 46 17.46 7.77 -28.74
CA LEU A 46 17.32 8.93 -27.87
C LEU A 46 18.65 9.38 -27.25
N GLU A 47 19.63 8.47 -27.07
CA GLU A 47 20.95 8.80 -26.52
C GLU A 47 22.09 8.13 -27.29
N ARG A 48 23.20 8.86 -27.48
CA ARG A 48 24.34 8.48 -28.33
C ARG A 48 25.55 7.95 -27.56
N GLU A 49 25.59 8.06 -26.24
CA GLU A 49 26.64 7.46 -25.40
C GLU A 49 26.71 5.94 -25.63
N ASP A 50 27.88 5.31 -25.56
CA ASP A 50 28.04 3.89 -25.89
C ASP A 50 27.18 2.99 -24.97
N LYS A 51 27.28 3.18 -23.65
CA LYS A 51 26.49 2.48 -22.64
C LYS A 51 25.47 3.40 -21.98
N LYS A 52 24.19 3.12 -22.21
CA LYS A 52 23.04 3.93 -21.78
C LYS A 52 22.64 3.51 -20.36
N ILE A 53 22.35 4.48 -19.50
CA ILE A 53 21.90 4.21 -18.13
C ILE A 53 20.55 4.88 -17.90
N ILE A 54 19.52 4.08 -17.62
CA ILE A 54 18.18 4.57 -17.31
C ILE A 54 17.72 4.09 -15.94
N ARG A 55 16.98 4.93 -15.23
CA ARG A 55 16.28 4.58 -14.00
C ARG A 55 14.78 4.45 -14.28
N ILE A 56 14.18 3.33 -13.86
CA ILE A 56 12.75 3.27 -13.58
C ILE A 56 12.59 3.78 -12.14
N ARG A 57 11.89 4.90 -11.95
CA ARG A 57 11.73 5.55 -10.65
C ARG A 57 10.26 5.56 -10.24
N GLY A 58 9.94 4.86 -9.16
CA GLY A 58 8.71 5.03 -8.42
C GLY A 58 8.82 6.24 -7.49
N THR A 59 7.79 7.07 -7.45
CA THR A 59 7.66 8.17 -6.49
C THR A 59 6.33 8.02 -5.76
N MET A 60 6.35 7.87 -4.43
CA MET A 60 5.11 7.98 -3.65
C MET A 60 4.50 9.35 -3.86
N THR A 61 3.29 9.40 -4.40
CA THR A 61 2.52 10.65 -4.41
C THR A 61 2.11 10.99 -2.98
N ASN A 62 2.07 12.29 -2.63
CA ASN A 62 1.53 12.76 -1.33
C ASN A 62 -0.02 12.61 -1.24
N SER A 63 -0.61 11.65 -1.95
CA SER A 63 -2.06 11.42 -2.00
C SER A 63 -2.51 10.39 -0.94
N CYS A 64 -3.78 10.42 -0.53
CA CYS A 64 -4.37 9.46 0.42
C CYS A 64 -4.60 8.05 -0.13
N SER A 65 -3.71 7.61 -1.01
CA SER A 65 -3.79 6.36 -1.75
C SER A 65 -2.35 6.03 -2.15
N ILE A 66 -1.95 4.77 -2.05
CA ILE A 66 -0.58 4.33 -2.32
C ILE A 66 -0.36 4.23 -3.84
N PHE A 67 -0.58 5.35 -4.54
CA PHE A 67 -0.20 5.52 -5.92
C PHE A 67 1.25 5.95 -5.99
N VAL A 68 2.02 5.11 -6.67
CA VAL A 68 3.41 5.35 -6.99
C VAL A 68 3.44 5.80 -8.44
N ASP A 69 3.80 7.06 -8.67
CA ASP A 69 4.05 7.55 -10.02
C ASP A 69 5.35 6.91 -10.52
N VAL A 70 5.30 6.18 -11.63
CA VAL A 70 6.46 5.49 -12.20
C VAL A 70 6.97 6.26 -13.42
N ASP A 71 8.22 6.71 -13.35
CA ASP A 71 8.90 7.50 -14.36
C ASP A 71 10.10 6.75 -14.99
N LEU A 72 10.51 7.21 -16.18
CA LEU A 72 11.77 6.84 -16.81
C LEU A 72 12.69 8.06 -16.89
N ILE A 73 13.93 7.92 -16.43
CA ILE A 73 14.90 9.02 -16.33
C ILE A 73 16.28 8.54 -16.79
N TRP A 74 17.03 9.37 -17.54
CA TRP A 74 18.46 9.16 -17.75
C TRP A 74 19.21 9.33 -16.41
N ASP A 75 20.09 8.40 -16.05
CA ASP A 75 20.74 8.42 -14.74
C ASP A 75 22.25 8.08 -14.80
N THR A 76 22.92 8.23 -13.66
CA THR A 76 24.31 7.80 -13.44
C THR A 76 24.37 6.37 -12.87
N TYR A 77 25.51 5.69 -13.00
CA TYR A 77 25.67 4.33 -12.49
C TYR A 77 25.58 4.27 -10.96
N HIS A 78 24.68 3.43 -10.44
CA HIS A 78 24.54 3.14 -9.00
C HIS A 78 24.49 1.62 -8.80
N ALA A 79 25.59 1.05 -8.30
CA ALA A 79 25.82 -0.40 -8.26
C ALA A 79 24.77 -1.21 -7.47
N ASP A 80 24.19 -0.62 -6.43
CA ASP A 80 23.19 -1.27 -5.58
C ASP A 80 21.77 -1.24 -6.18
N ASP A 81 21.55 -0.40 -7.20
CA ASP A 81 20.25 -0.22 -7.88
C ASP A 81 20.16 -1.01 -9.20
N VAL A 82 21.23 -1.69 -9.64
CA VAL A 82 21.26 -2.35 -10.97
C VAL A 82 20.35 -3.57 -10.99
N VAL A 83 19.30 -3.53 -11.82
CA VAL A 83 18.36 -4.64 -12.02
C VAL A 83 18.45 -5.25 -13.42
N TYR A 84 19.06 -4.54 -14.38
CA TYR A 84 19.39 -5.04 -15.70
C TYR A 84 20.76 -4.51 -16.13
N GLU A 85 21.56 -5.36 -16.75
CA GLU A 85 22.78 -4.94 -17.44
C GLU A 85 23.02 -5.83 -18.66
N ASP A 86 23.24 -5.21 -19.82
CA ASP A 86 23.87 -5.83 -20.98
C ASP A 86 25.07 -4.99 -21.47
N ALA A 87 25.54 -5.25 -22.69
CA ALA A 87 26.69 -4.55 -23.28
C ALA A 87 26.43 -3.04 -23.47
N GLU A 88 25.20 -2.63 -23.76
CA GLU A 88 24.86 -1.27 -24.20
C GLU A 88 23.84 -0.57 -23.31
N LEU A 89 23.16 -1.28 -22.40
CA LEU A 89 22.10 -0.75 -21.54
C LEU A 89 22.22 -1.25 -20.08
N ILE A 90 22.10 -0.31 -19.15
CA ILE A 90 21.86 -0.56 -17.72
C ILE A 90 20.48 -0.02 -17.36
N VAL A 91 19.67 -0.82 -16.66
CA VAL A 91 18.45 -0.34 -15.99
C VAL A 91 18.63 -0.42 -14.49
N GLN A 92 18.34 0.69 -13.83
CA GLN A 92 18.42 0.85 -12.39
C GLN A 92 17.04 1.09 -11.77
N MET A 93 16.83 0.56 -10.57
CA MET A 93 15.64 0.74 -9.75
C MET A 93 16.08 0.82 -8.29
N ASP A 94 15.60 1.83 -7.57
CA ASP A 94 15.81 1.85 -6.11
C ASP A 94 14.94 0.78 -5.43
N SER A 95 15.33 0.38 -4.22
CA SER A 95 14.62 -0.64 -3.43
C SER A 95 13.10 -0.39 -3.33
N PHE A 96 12.67 0.86 -3.16
CA PHE A 96 11.24 1.20 -3.11
C PHE A 96 10.51 0.93 -4.43
N THR A 97 11.13 1.29 -5.55
CA THR A 97 10.54 1.01 -6.86
C THR A 97 10.48 -0.48 -7.13
N THR A 98 11.54 -1.22 -6.79
CA THR A 98 11.59 -2.69 -6.87
C THR A 98 10.49 -3.34 -6.03
N ASP A 99 10.35 -2.95 -4.75
CA ASP A 99 9.28 -3.41 -3.84
C ASP A 99 7.87 -3.19 -4.43
N TYR A 100 7.65 -2.03 -5.06
CA TYR A 100 6.36 -1.68 -5.65
C TYR A 100 6.05 -2.45 -6.94
N THR A 101 7.04 -2.65 -7.80
CA THR A 101 6.86 -3.36 -9.08
C THR A 101 6.89 -4.89 -8.93
N GLY A 102 7.51 -5.39 -7.86
CA GLY A 102 7.74 -6.82 -7.64
C GLY A 102 8.74 -7.45 -8.61
N ASP A 103 8.89 -8.77 -8.51
CA ASP A 103 9.99 -9.54 -9.09
C ASP A 103 9.97 -9.66 -10.62
N THR A 104 9.00 -9.07 -11.33
CA THR A 104 8.90 -9.17 -12.80
C THR A 104 8.33 -7.89 -13.40
N VAL A 105 9.12 -7.29 -14.30
CA VAL A 105 8.79 -6.03 -14.98
C VAL A 105 9.04 -6.16 -16.47
N LYS A 106 8.09 -5.73 -17.30
CA LYS A 106 8.27 -5.56 -18.74
C LYS A 106 8.40 -4.08 -19.08
N LEU A 107 9.50 -3.70 -19.73
CA LEU A 107 9.70 -2.40 -20.37
C LEU A 107 9.46 -2.56 -21.88
N ASP A 108 8.43 -1.88 -22.40
CA ASP A 108 7.95 -1.98 -23.78
C ASP A 108 7.83 -0.58 -24.41
N TYR A 109 7.94 -0.45 -25.72
CA TYR A 109 7.80 0.83 -26.45
C TYR A 109 6.88 0.69 -27.65
N LYS A 110 5.91 1.60 -27.74
CA LYS A 110 4.92 1.66 -28.83
C LYS A 110 4.76 3.09 -29.33
N THR A 111 3.87 3.29 -30.31
CA THR A 111 3.59 4.60 -30.93
C THR A 111 3.25 5.72 -29.94
N THR A 112 2.75 5.41 -28.75
CA THR A 112 2.43 6.38 -27.70
C THR A 112 3.58 6.66 -26.73
N GLY A 113 4.69 5.91 -26.77
CA GLY A 113 5.83 6.03 -25.85
C GLY A 113 6.19 4.71 -25.16
N PHE A 114 7.01 4.81 -24.12
CA PHE A 114 7.39 3.67 -23.26
C PHE A 114 6.24 3.25 -22.33
N SER A 115 6.25 2.01 -21.89
CA SER A 115 5.32 1.46 -20.90
C SER A 115 6.00 0.44 -20.00
N ILE A 116 5.54 0.39 -18.76
CA ILE A 116 6.07 -0.48 -17.70
C ILE A 116 4.89 -1.30 -17.18
N THR A 117 5.03 -2.63 -17.25
CA THR A 117 3.96 -3.59 -16.98
C THR A 117 4.48 -4.74 -16.12
N THR A 118 3.77 -5.09 -15.05
CA THR A 118 4.00 -6.28 -14.24
C THR A 118 3.07 -7.41 -14.71
N PRO A 119 3.22 -8.66 -14.23
CA PRO A 119 2.25 -9.72 -14.51
C PRO A 119 0.81 -9.41 -14.05
N SER A 120 0.63 -8.51 -13.06
CA SER A 120 -0.69 -8.14 -12.54
C SER A 120 -1.35 -7.00 -13.32
N GLU A 121 -0.59 -5.99 -13.78
CA GLU A 121 -1.14 -4.83 -14.48
C GLU A 121 -0.09 -3.99 -15.26
N THR A 122 -0.56 -3.16 -16.20
CA THR A 122 0.27 -2.06 -16.73
C THR A 122 0.28 -0.92 -15.73
N LEU A 123 1.41 -0.71 -15.05
CA LEU A 123 1.61 0.37 -14.09
C LEU A 123 1.53 1.74 -14.76
N VAL A 124 2.21 1.92 -15.90
CA VAL A 124 2.26 3.18 -16.63
C VAL A 124 2.52 2.96 -18.12
N TYR A 125 2.03 3.86 -18.97
CA TYR A 125 2.21 3.83 -20.42
C TYR A 125 2.24 5.25 -20.99
N GLY A 126 2.88 5.41 -22.14
CA GLY A 126 3.06 6.71 -22.80
C GLY A 126 4.18 7.56 -22.17
N LEU A 127 5.14 6.93 -21.50
CA LEU A 127 6.29 7.61 -20.94
C LEU A 127 7.26 8.09 -22.03
N SER A 128 7.90 9.23 -21.78
CA SER A 128 9.17 9.61 -22.38
C SER A 128 10.30 9.44 -21.35
N ILE A 129 11.53 9.22 -21.82
CA ILE A 129 12.69 9.24 -20.92
C ILE A 129 13.01 10.69 -20.61
N LYS A 130 12.84 11.10 -19.35
CA LYS A 130 13.16 12.44 -18.88
C LYS A 130 14.68 12.58 -18.81
N LYS A 131 15.21 13.74 -19.25
CA LYS A 131 16.58 14.11 -18.86
C LYS A 131 16.67 14.17 -17.35
N LYS A 132 17.87 13.93 -16.82
CA LYS A 132 18.25 14.31 -15.44
C LYS A 132 18.22 15.83 -15.34
N THR A 133 17.02 16.40 -15.31
CA THR A 133 16.83 17.78 -14.90
C THR A 133 17.41 17.87 -13.51
N LEU A 134 18.22 18.89 -13.26
CA LEU A 134 18.46 19.42 -11.92
C LEU A 134 17.13 19.96 -11.38
N PHE A 135 16.21 19.04 -11.08
CA PHE A 135 15.10 19.34 -10.20
C PHE A 135 15.72 19.81 -8.89
N LEU A 136 15.03 20.72 -8.21
CA LEU A 136 15.56 21.35 -7.01
C LEU A 136 15.85 20.35 -5.88
N SER A 137 15.53 19.05 -6.01
CA SER A 137 16.05 17.97 -5.16
C SER A 137 17.54 18.09 -4.84
N ASP A 138 18.36 18.58 -5.76
CA ASP A 138 19.81 18.64 -5.56
C ASP A 138 20.24 19.86 -4.72
N GLN A 139 19.37 20.88 -4.57
CA GLN A 139 19.49 21.92 -3.54
C GLN A 139 18.68 21.62 -2.27
N TRP A 140 17.76 20.66 -2.33
CA TRP A 140 16.97 20.19 -1.19
C TRP A 140 17.58 18.94 -0.53
N GLY A 141 18.64 18.36 -1.09
CA GLY A 141 19.34 17.19 -0.58
C GLY A 141 19.99 17.38 0.80
N GLU A 142 20.19 18.63 1.23
CA GLU A 142 20.65 18.97 2.59
C GLU A 142 19.50 19.21 3.60
N LYS A 143 18.23 19.25 3.14
CA LYS A 143 17.06 19.50 4.03
C LYS A 143 15.94 18.46 3.94
N MET A 144 15.90 17.64 2.90
CA MET A 144 15.10 16.42 2.87
C MET A 144 15.90 15.31 3.53
N GLY A 145 15.50 14.92 4.75
CA GLY A 145 16.04 13.71 5.38
C GLY A 145 15.93 12.53 4.42
N LYS A 146 16.97 11.68 4.40
CA LYS A 146 17.11 10.51 3.52
C LYS A 146 15.77 9.79 3.37
N TYR A 147 15.26 9.66 2.14
CA TYR A 147 13.97 9.02 1.87
C TYR A 147 13.95 7.62 2.51
N VAL A 148 12.96 7.39 3.38
CA VAL A 148 12.76 6.12 4.09
C VAL A 148 11.55 5.43 3.44
N PRO A 149 11.74 4.31 2.71
CA PRO A 149 10.63 3.49 2.22
C PRO A 149 9.67 3.12 3.36
N LEU A 150 8.36 3.16 3.08
CA LEU A 150 7.30 3.00 4.08
C LEU A 150 7.48 1.78 5.00
N LYS A 151 8.02 0.66 4.49
CA LYS A 151 8.31 -0.54 5.30
C LYS A 151 9.28 -0.28 6.46
N PHE A 152 10.27 0.58 6.27
CA PHE A 152 11.25 0.92 7.31
C PHE A 152 10.75 1.93 8.35
N LEU A 153 9.55 2.49 8.16
CA LEU A 153 8.83 3.21 9.22
C LEU A 153 8.15 2.26 10.23
N PHE A 154 8.04 0.97 9.89
CA PHE A 154 7.59 -0.10 10.81
C PHE A 154 8.82 -0.76 11.42
N ASN A 155 9.35 -0.10 12.45
CA ASN A 155 10.64 -0.37 13.08
C ASN A 155 10.56 -0.21 14.62
N GLU A 156 11.72 -0.28 15.29
CA GLU A 156 11.88 -0.04 16.72
C GLU A 156 11.31 1.31 17.18
N GLU A 157 11.61 2.40 16.46
CA GLU A 157 11.17 3.76 16.80
C GLU A 157 9.63 3.90 16.79
N LEU A 158 8.95 3.24 15.83
CA LEU A 158 7.49 3.17 15.84
C LEU A 158 6.98 2.35 17.03
N ALA A 159 7.61 1.20 17.32
CA ALA A 159 7.23 0.38 18.46
C ALA A 159 7.37 1.14 19.80
N GLU A 160 8.45 1.90 19.97
CA GLU A 160 8.64 2.76 21.15
C GLU A 160 7.53 3.81 21.27
N LYS A 161 7.23 4.55 20.20
CA LYS A 161 6.16 5.56 20.17
C LYS A 161 4.79 4.98 20.47
N MET A 162 4.47 3.81 19.91
CA MET A 162 3.21 3.11 20.18
C MET A 162 3.15 2.69 21.66
N ALA A 163 4.20 2.06 22.18
CA ALA A 163 4.28 1.65 23.57
C ALA A 163 4.16 2.82 24.56
N ASP A 164 4.85 3.95 24.30
CA ASP A 164 4.74 5.16 25.14
C ASP A 164 3.34 5.78 25.12
N SER A 165 2.58 5.61 24.03
CA SER A 165 1.18 6.03 24.00
C SER A 165 0.28 5.04 24.76
N ILE A 166 0.52 3.73 24.63
CA ILE A 166 -0.25 2.67 25.31
C ILE A 166 -0.03 2.73 26.83
N CYS A 167 1.20 2.91 27.31
CA CYS A 167 1.52 2.96 28.75
C CYS A 167 0.82 4.11 29.52
N LYS A 168 0.32 5.14 28.82
CA LYS A 168 -0.52 6.22 29.42
C LYS A 168 -1.94 5.75 29.76
N HIS A 169 -2.37 4.63 29.18
CA HIS A 169 -3.73 4.08 29.29
C HIS A 169 -3.74 2.65 29.86
N ASP A 170 -2.62 1.93 29.77
CA ASP A 170 -2.38 0.66 30.45
C ASP A 170 -0.96 0.64 31.07
N PRO A 171 -0.81 0.98 32.37
CA PRO A 171 0.48 0.94 33.07
C PRO A 171 1.10 -0.45 33.19
N ASN A 172 0.35 -1.54 32.95
CA ASN A 172 0.87 -2.90 32.99
C ASN A 172 1.46 -3.34 31.64
N PHE A 173 1.26 -2.57 30.57
CA PHE A 173 1.78 -2.87 29.25
C PHE A 173 3.31 -2.94 29.26
N SER A 174 3.87 -4.10 28.90
CA SER A 174 5.31 -4.33 28.94
C SER A 174 6.01 -3.69 27.74
N LYS A 175 6.23 -2.37 27.77
CA LYS A 175 6.96 -1.61 26.73
C LYS A 175 8.25 -2.32 26.31
N ARG A 176 9.06 -2.75 27.28
CA ARG A 176 10.35 -3.40 27.02
C ARG A 176 10.19 -4.66 26.16
N ASN A 177 9.26 -5.55 26.52
CA ASN A 177 9.06 -6.81 25.81
C ASN A 177 8.44 -6.58 24.43
N PHE A 178 7.46 -5.67 24.32
CA PHE A 178 6.85 -5.29 23.04
C PHE A 178 7.90 -4.75 22.06
N VAL A 179 8.66 -3.72 22.46
CA VAL A 179 9.67 -3.08 21.60
C VAL A 179 10.71 -4.10 21.16
N SER A 180 11.34 -4.84 22.09
CA SER A 180 12.39 -5.80 21.72
C SER A 180 11.89 -6.92 20.81
N THR A 181 10.63 -7.36 20.98
CA THR A 181 10.05 -8.43 20.16
C THR A 181 9.70 -7.92 18.75
N VAL A 182 9.14 -6.71 18.64
CA VAL A 182 8.91 -6.05 17.34
C VAL A 182 10.23 -5.84 16.61
N THR A 183 11.23 -5.17 17.24
CA THR A 183 12.54 -4.89 16.64
C THR A 183 13.18 -6.15 16.04
N CYS A 184 13.21 -7.24 16.81
CA CYS A 184 13.77 -8.53 16.36
C CYS A 184 12.97 -9.16 15.21
N LYS A 185 11.63 -9.12 15.26
CA LYS A 185 10.79 -9.78 14.25
C LYS A 185 10.69 -9.01 12.93
N VAL A 186 10.79 -7.68 12.92
CA VAL A 186 10.59 -6.88 11.69
C VAL A 186 11.83 -6.78 10.78
N GLU A 187 13.04 -7.11 11.27
CA GLU A 187 14.31 -6.80 10.61
C GLU A 187 14.33 -7.13 9.11
N ASN A 188 13.94 -8.37 8.75
CA ASN A 188 13.98 -8.91 7.39
C ASN A 188 12.59 -9.13 6.76
N LEU A 189 11.58 -8.36 7.18
CA LEU A 189 10.20 -8.50 6.70
C LEU A 189 9.78 -7.40 5.72
N GLU A 190 8.81 -7.73 4.87
CA GLU A 190 8.15 -6.77 3.99
C GLU A 190 7.01 -6.01 4.66
N LEU A 191 6.60 -4.87 4.08
CA LEU A 191 5.65 -3.90 4.68
C LEU A 191 4.47 -4.56 5.41
N LYS A 192 3.73 -5.45 4.73
CA LYS A 192 2.55 -6.13 5.30
C LYS A 192 2.90 -7.03 6.47
N GLN A 193 4.01 -7.76 6.37
CA GLN A 193 4.49 -8.66 7.41
C GLN A 193 4.94 -7.86 8.64
N ARG A 194 5.56 -6.69 8.47
CA ARG A 194 5.91 -5.78 9.57
C ARG A 194 4.66 -5.24 10.28
N ILE A 195 3.64 -4.81 9.52
CA ILE A 195 2.36 -4.36 10.07
C ILE A 195 1.67 -5.48 10.85
N GLU A 196 1.69 -6.70 10.32
CA GLU A 196 1.10 -7.88 10.97
C GLU A 196 1.87 -8.29 12.23
N VAL A 197 3.21 -8.30 12.22
CA VAL A 197 4.02 -8.51 13.42
C VAL A 197 3.68 -7.51 14.52
N ILE A 198 3.54 -6.22 14.20
CA ILE A 198 3.19 -5.22 15.21
C ILE A 198 1.77 -5.46 15.75
N ALA A 199 0.81 -5.84 14.90
CA ALA A 199 -0.54 -6.20 15.35
C ALA A 199 -0.53 -7.44 16.27
N ASP A 200 0.27 -8.45 15.96
CA ASP A 200 0.40 -9.68 16.76
C ASP A 200 1.08 -9.39 18.11
N GLU A 201 2.13 -8.55 18.13
CA GLU A 201 2.76 -8.15 19.38
C GLU A 201 1.91 -7.21 20.23
N LEU A 202 1.04 -6.39 19.63
CA LEU A 202 0.00 -5.66 20.40
C LEU A 202 -0.91 -6.64 21.13
N HIS A 203 -1.34 -7.72 20.46
CA HIS A 203 -2.16 -8.78 21.09
C HIS A 203 -1.41 -9.47 22.23
N ASN A 204 -0.18 -9.92 21.98
CA ASN A 204 0.65 -10.62 22.96
C ASN A 204 1.01 -9.76 24.18
N ALA A 205 1.22 -8.45 23.99
CA ALA A 205 1.66 -7.54 25.05
C ALA A 205 0.51 -6.90 25.85
N LEU A 206 -0.68 -6.75 25.26
CA LEU A 206 -1.87 -6.26 26.00
C LEU A 206 -2.45 -7.35 26.92
N GLN A 207 -2.40 -8.63 26.53
CA GLN A 207 -2.90 -9.77 27.32
C GLN A 207 -4.35 -9.61 27.82
N LYS A 208 -5.21 -9.05 26.96
CA LYS A 208 -6.61 -8.70 27.22
C LYS A 208 -7.51 -9.32 26.18
N ASP A 209 -8.82 -9.39 26.47
CA ASP A 209 -9.79 -9.63 25.43
C ASP A 209 -9.79 -8.47 24.42
N PHE A 210 -10.37 -8.71 23.24
CA PHE A 210 -10.36 -7.75 22.14
C PHE A 210 -11.04 -6.42 22.51
N ASN A 211 -12.10 -6.44 23.31
CA ASN A 211 -12.91 -5.26 23.66
C ASN A 211 -12.09 -4.29 24.51
N GLU A 212 -11.50 -4.79 25.59
CA GLU A 212 -10.65 -4.00 26.47
C GLU A 212 -9.40 -3.51 25.74
N ALA A 213 -8.75 -4.40 24.97
CA ALA A 213 -7.57 -4.08 24.18
C ALA A 213 -7.82 -2.98 23.14
N ILE A 214 -8.87 -3.09 22.33
CA ILE A 214 -9.17 -2.08 21.31
C ILE A 214 -9.58 -0.75 21.95
N HIS A 215 -10.29 -0.76 23.07
CA HIS A 215 -10.63 0.46 23.81
C HIS A 215 -9.39 1.19 24.37
N ILE A 216 -8.34 0.47 24.76
CA ILE A 216 -7.03 1.06 25.10
C ILE A 216 -6.35 1.63 23.85
N LEU A 217 -6.27 0.87 22.75
CA LEU A 217 -5.64 1.29 21.50
C LEU A 217 -6.31 2.53 20.89
N LEU A 218 -7.64 2.66 20.97
CA LEU A 218 -8.36 3.83 20.46
C LEU A 218 -8.02 5.12 21.24
N LYS A 219 -7.64 5.04 22.52
CA LYS A 219 -7.16 6.21 23.29
C LYS A 219 -5.80 6.73 22.83
N THR A 220 -5.02 5.90 22.14
CA THR A 220 -3.70 6.28 21.58
C THR A 220 -3.80 7.07 20.27
N LEU A 221 -5.00 7.16 19.66
CA LEU A 221 -5.22 7.88 18.42
C LEU A 221 -5.10 9.40 18.65
N GLY A 222 -4.31 10.06 17.80
CA GLY A 222 -4.12 11.52 17.84
C GLY A 222 -5.34 12.33 17.35
N PRO A 223 -5.15 13.60 16.92
CA PRO A 223 -6.21 14.36 16.28
C PRO A 223 -6.66 13.70 14.97
N GLU A 224 -7.89 13.99 14.54
CA GLU A 224 -8.40 13.56 13.23
C GLU A 224 -7.64 14.23 12.08
N ASN A 225 -7.54 13.55 10.94
CA ASN A 225 -7.00 14.12 9.72
C ASN A 225 -8.07 15.00 9.05
N THR A 226 -8.04 16.30 9.37
CA THR A 226 -8.90 17.32 8.76
C THR A 226 -8.61 17.58 7.27
N THR A 227 -7.64 16.87 6.69
CA THR A 227 -7.24 16.97 5.28
C THR A 227 -7.49 15.68 4.52
N GLU A 228 -7.63 15.78 3.20
CA GLU A 228 -7.70 14.63 2.29
C GLU A 228 -6.32 14.23 1.74
N VAL A 229 -5.26 14.50 2.49
CA VAL A 229 -3.86 14.13 2.18
C VAL A 229 -3.18 13.43 3.36
N GLY A 230 -2.13 12.65 3.07
CA GLY A 230 -1.26 12.09 4.10
C GLY A 230 -1.77 10.90 4.93
N THR A 231 -2.86 10.23 4.54
CA THR A 231 -3.34 8.96 5.17
C THR A 231 -2.20 7.95 5.43
N PHE A 232 -1.28 7.80 4.47
CA PHE A 232 -0.14 6.87 4.57
C PHE A 232 1.23 7.54 4.86
N THR A 233 1.30 8.87 4.97
CA THR A 233 2.54 9.59 5.37
C THR A 233 2.51 10.02 6.83
N ASN A 234 1.33 10.39 7.32
CA ASN A 234 1.10 10.91 8.67
C ASN A 234 0.33 9.88 9.51
N GLY A 235 -0.60 9.14 8.88
CA GLY A 235 -1.44 8.15 9.55
C GLY A 235 -0.87 6.71 9.59
N TYR A 236 0.30 6.44 9.00
CA TYR A 236 0.82 5.05 8.86
C TYR A 236 0.94 4.30 10.19
N MET A 237 1.21 5.01 11.29
CA MET A 237 1.32 4.46 12.63
C MET A 237 0.05 3.76 13.14
N TYR A 238 -1.11 4.01 12.52
CA TYR A 238 -2.38 3.38 12.87
C TYR A 238 -2.68 2.12 12.03
N MET A 239 -1.89 1.82 11.00
CA MET A 239 -2.06 0.59 10.19
C MET A 239 -1.97 -0.71 11.01
N PRO A 240 -1.10 -0.85 12.02
CA PRO A 240 -1.08 -2.05 12.87
C PRO A 240 -2.34 -2.15 13.75
N ILE A 241 -2.95 -1.03 14.14
CA ILE A 241 -4.22 -1.03 14.87
C ILE A 241 -5.37 -1.45 13.94
N ALA A 242 -5.39 -0.98 12.69
CA ALA A 242 -6.34 -1.47 11.69
C ALA A 242 -6.18 -2.99 11.46
N LYS A 243 -4.93 -3.48 11.34
CA LYS A 243 -4.62 -4.90 11.19
C LYS A 243 -4.98 -5.72 12.44
N TYR A 244 -4.88 -5.15 13.63
CA TYR A 244 -5.35 -5.75 14.87
C TYR A 244 -6.87 -5.99 14.84
N VAL A 245 -7.65 -4.99 14.39
CA VAL A 245 -9.12 -5.13 14.20
C VAL A 245 -9.46 -6.15 13.12
N GLU A 246 -8.70 -6.21 12.02
CA GLU A 246 -8.84 -7.22 10.96
C GLU A 246 -8.68 -8.65 11.49
N LYS A 247 -7.66 -8.87 12.34
CA LYS A 247 -7.19 -10.21 12.75
C LYS A 247 -7.87 -10.73 14.02
N TYR A 248 -8.16 -9.86 14.97
CA TYR A 248 -8.66 -10.23 16.31
C TYR A 248 -10.09 -9.78 16.60
N GLY A 249 -10.62 -8.80 15.85
CA GLY A 249 -11.94 -8.20 16.12
C GLY A 249 -13.14 -8.99 15.60
N LEU A 250 -12.93 -10.00 14.76
CA LEU A 250 -13.99 -10.64 13.98
C LEU A 250 -15.09 -11.36 14.80
N ASN A 251 -14.98 -11.42 16.14
CA ASN A 251 -16.02 -11.95 17.03
C ASN A 251 -16.68 -10.86 17.91
N ASP A 252 -16.25 -9.61 17.83
CA ASP A 252 -16.82 -8.43 18.51
C ASP A 252 -17.10 -7.36 17.44
N PHE A 253 -18.28 -7.47 16.84
CA PHE A 253 -18.67 -6.70 15.65
C PHE A 253 -18.79 -5.20 15.96
N GLU A 254 -19.51 -4.83 17.02
CA GLU A 254 -19.78 -3.42 17.37
C GLU A 254 -18.49 -2.66 17.66
N SER A 255 -17.62 -3.23 18.49
CA SER A 255 -16.35 -2.60 18.88
C SER A 255 -15.39 -2.50 17.71
N SER A 256 -15.41 -3.49 16.81
CA SER A 256 -14.63 -3.47 15.57
C SER A 256 -15.10 -2.39 14.61
N PHE A 257 -16.41 -2.19 14.44
CA PHE A 257 -16.92 -1.11 13.58
C PHE A 257 -16.67 0.28 14.16
N ASN A 258 -16.82 0.46 15.47
CA ASN A 258 -16.40 1.69 16.15
C ASN A 258 -14.90 1.96 15.97
N ALA A 259 -14.06 0.92 16.10
CA ALA A 259 -12.62 1.05 15.88
C ALA A 259 -12.27 1.39 14.43
N MET A 260 -12.87 0.71 13.46
CA MET A 260 -12.67 1.00 12.03
C MET A 260 -13.09 2.43 11.67
N TYR A 261 -14.16 2.94 12.26
CA TYR A 261 -14.59 4.33 12.12
C TYR A 261 -13.54 5.30 12.66
N GLU A 262 -13.13 5.18 13.93
CA GLU A 262 -12.15 6.07 14.55
C GLU A 262 -10.76 6.04 13.91
N ILE A 263 -10.31 4.86 13.47
CA ILE A 263 -9.04 4.70 12.75
C ILE A 263 -9.14 5.35 11.37
N THR A 264 -10.27 5.24 10.67
CA THR A 264 -10.44 5.78 9.31
C THR A 264 -10.42 7.30 9.26
N LYS A 265 -10.80 7.99 10.34
CA LYS A 265 -10.66 9.46 10.43
C LYS A 265 -9.19 9.94 10.49
N ARG A 266 -8.20 9.03 10.48
CA ARG A 266 -6.75 9.30 10.63
C ARG A 266 -5.88 8.51 9.65
N ASN A 267 -6.25 7.26 9.37
CA ASN A 267 -5.66 6.37 8.38
C ASN A 267 -6.79 5.79 7.50
N THR A 268 -7.00 4.48 7.48
CA THR A 268 -8.10 3.82 6.77
C THR A 268 -8.31 2.39 7.28
N ALA A 269 -9.57 1.95 7.34
CA ALA A 269 -9.95 0.57 7.57
C ALA A 269 -10.21 -0.22 6.26
N GLU A 270 -9.71 0.26 5.10
CA GLU A 270 -10.02 -0.32 3.79
C GLU A 270 -9.71 -1.83 3.69
N TYR A 271 -8.69 -2.32 4.40
CA TYR A 271 -8.39 -3.76 4.52
C TYR A 271 -9.20 -4.44 5.62
N ALA A 272 -9.29 -3.78 6.79
CA ALA A 272 -9.87 -4.33 8.01
C ALA A 272 -11.37 -4.64 7.90
N ILE A 273 -12.12 -3.90 7.09
CA ILE A 273 -13.57 -4.11 6.90
C ILE A 273 -13.92 -5.38 6.10
N ARG A 274 -12.95 -5.97 5.40
CA ARG A 274 -13.21 -6.97 4.36
C ARG A 274 -13.56 -8.36 4.90
N PRO A 275 -12.98 -8.85 6.00
CA PRO A 275 -13.49 -10.03 6.71
C PRO A 275 -14.95 -9.87 7.21
N TYR A 276 -15.36 -8.65 7.57
CA TYR A 276 -16.74 -8.38 8.01
C TYR A 276 -17.72 -8.39 6.82
N LEU A 277 -17.32 -7.90 5.64
CA LEU A 277 -18.05 -8.09 4.38
C LEU A 277 -18.23 -9.58 4.01
N GLU A 278 -17.29 -10.45 4.37
CA GLU A 278 -17.40 -11.90 4.14
C GLU A 278 -18.28 -12.61 5.21
N LYS A 279 -18.21 -12.21 6.51
CA LYS A 279 -18.88 -12.91 7.63
C LYS A 279 -20.23 -12.32 8.09
N TYR A 280 -20.36 -10.99 8.12
CA TYR A 280 -21.50 -10.25 8.67
C TYR A 280 -22.11 -9.35 7.59
N HIS A 281 -22.65 -9.98 6.56
CA HIS A 281 -22.87 -9.31 5.29
C HIS A 281 -23.95 -8.23 5.33
N GLU A 282 -25.09 -8.52 5.96
CA GLU A 282 -26.21 -7.56 6.03
C GLU A 282 -25.90 -6.44 7.00
N GLU A 283 -25.36 -6.79 8.17
CA GLU A 283 -25.01 -5.87 9.26
C GLU A 283 -23.92 -4.88 8.81
N THR A 284 -22.92 -5.36 8.07
CA THR A 284 -21.90 -4.50 7.44
C THR A 284 -22.52 -3.57 6.41
N LEU A 285 -23.40 -4.08 5.52
CA LEU A 285 -24.04 -3.25 4.50
C LEU A 285 -24.94 -2.16 5.12
N ASP A 286 -25.62 -2.45 6.22
CA ASP A 286 -26.48 -1.47 6.90
C ASP A 286 -25.68 -0.37 7.62
N ILE A 287 -24.49 -0.67 8.15
CA ILE A 287 -23.56 0.39 8.61
C ILE A 287 -23.03 1.20 7.43
N LEU A 288 -22.59 0.53 6.35
CA LEU A 288 -22.09 1.22 5.15
C LEU A 288 -23.13 2.18 4.55
N ARG A 289 -24.42 1.82 4.53
CA ARG A 289 -25.53 2.68 4.08
C ARG A 289 -25.72 3.94 4.94
N GLN A 290 -25.38 3.89 6.22
CA GLN A 290 -25.38 5.05 7.11
C GLN A 290 -24.17 5.94 6.79
N TRP A 291 -22.98 5.34 6.69
CA TRP A 291 -21.72 6.02 6.37
C TRP A 291 -21.69 6.70 5.00
N LEU A 292 -22.59 6.38 4.06
CA LEU A 292 -22.76 7.14 2.81
C LEU A 292 -23.12 8.62 3.02
N ARG A 293 -23.70 8.97 4.18
CA ARG A 293 -24.11 10.34 4.52
C ARG A 293 -23.25 10.99 5.60
N ASP A 294 -22.14 10.35 5.96
CA ASP A 294 -21.24 10.85 7.00
C ASP A 294 -20.65 12.22 6.61
N GLU A 295 -20.51 13.14 7.56
CA GLU A 295 -19.91 14.45 7.31
C GLU A 295 -18.42 14.32 6.94
N ASN A 296 -17.72 13.33 7.51
CA ASN A 296 -16.31 13.09 7.30
C ASN A 296 -16.05 12.33 5.97
N SER A 297 -15.30 12.96 5.06
CA SER A 297 -15.04 12.39 3.73
C SER A 297 -14.18 11.12 3.76
N HIS A 298 -13.40 10.87 4.81
CA HIS A 298 -12.67 9.60 4.98
C HIS A 298 -13.63 8.42 5.21
N ILE A 299 -14.72 8.65 5.96
CA ILE A 299 -15.76 7.63 6.21
C ILE A 299 -16.53 7.34 4.93
N ARG A 300 -16.99 8.36 4.21
CA ARG A 300 -17.65 8.18 2.90
C ARG A 300 -16.73 7.48 1.90
N ARG A 301 -15.43 7.81 1.88
CA ARG A 301 -14.41 7.15 1.04
C ARG A 301 -14.24 5.68 1.42
N LEU A 302 -14.30 5.30 2.69
CA LEU A 302 -14.20 3.90 3.12
C LEU A 302 -15.35 3.05 2.54
N VAL A 303 -16.57 3.60 2.43
CA VAL A 303 -17.70 2.85 1.85
C VAL A 303 -17.42 2.39 0.43
N SER A 304 -16.88 3.27 -0.41
CA SER A 304 -16.43 2.89 -1.75
C SER A 304 -15.16 2.03 -1.70
N GLU A 305 -14.10 2.50 -1.04
CA GLU A 305 -12.78 1.86 -1.15
C GLU A 305 -12.74 0.45 -0.56
N GLY A 306 -13.28 0.26 0.65
CA GLY A 306 -13.28 -1.03 1.34
C GLY A 306 -14.10 -2.10 0.62
N THR A 307 -15.09 -1.69 -0.19
CA THR A 307 -15.94 -2.59 -0.99
C THR A 307 -15.48 -2.76 -2.44
N ARG A 308 -14.27 -2.28 -2.80
CA ARG A 308 -13.69 -2.51 -4.13
C ARG A 308 -13.37 -3.99 -4.40
N PRO A 309 -13.87 -4.58 -5.52
CA PRO A 309 -13.57 -5.96 -5.90
C PRO A 309 -12.06 -6.22 -6.09
N ARG A 310 -11.35 -5.21 -6.64
CA ARG A 310 -9.92 -5.25 -6.95
C ARG A 310 -9.14 -4.15 -6.25
N LEU A 311 -9.40 -3.96 -4.96
CA LEU A 311 -8.58 -3.11 -4.09
C LEU A 311 -7.10 -3.54 -4.16
N PRO A 312 -6.15 -2.66 -4.50
CA PRO A 312 -4.73 -2.98 -4.49
C PRO A 312 -4.29 -3.50 -3.13
N TRP A 313 -3.29 -4.38 -3.14
CA TRP A 313 -2.72 -5.00 -1.94
C TRP A 313 -3.68 -5.85 -1.09
N ALA A 314 -4.98 -5.93 -1.41
CA ALA A 314 -5.93 -6.80 -0.74
C ALA A 314 -6.25 -8.05 -1.59
N LYS A 315 -6.70 -9.14 -0.95
CA LYS A 315 -7.32 -10.29 -1.64
C LYS A 315 -8.51 -9.79 -2.48
N LYS A 316 -8.74 -10.29 -3.70
CA LYS A 316 -9.98 -9.93 -4.43
C LYS A 316 -11.21 -10.38 -3.63
N ILE A 317 -12.23 -9.53 -3.56
CA ILE A 317 -13.56 -9.92 -3.06
C ILE A 317 -14.50 -10.09 -4.24
N GLY A 318 -15.44 -11.02 -4.12
CA GLY A 318 -16.52 -11.18 -5.08
C GLY A 318 -17.52 -10.02 -5.01
N ALA A 319 -18.56 -10.12 -5.83
CA ALA A 319 -19.71 -9.24 -5.75
C ALA A 319 -20.40 -9.31 -4.38
N LEU A 320 -20.84 -8.17 -3.85
CA LEU A 320 -21.60 -8.14 -2.59
C LEU A 320 -22.95 -8.84 -2.81
N LYS A 321 -23.35 -9.72 -1.88
CA LYS A 321 -24.48 -10.67 -2.03
C LYS A 321 -24.45 -11.51 -3.32
N GLY A 322 -23.29 -11.65 -3.97
CA GLY A 322 -23.17 -12.33 -5.27
C GLY A 322 -23.61 -11.51 -6.49
N ASP A 323 -23.99 -10.23 -6.33
CA ASP A 323 -24.40 -9.35 -7.45
C ASP A 323 -23.77 -7.95 -7.32
N PHE A 324 -22.99 -7.53 -8.33
CA PHE A 324 -22.31 -6.24 -8.36
C PHE A 324 -23.26 -5.03 -8.32
N ARG A 325 -24.57 -5.22 -8.58
CA ARG A 325 -25.61 -4.21 -8.30
C ARG A 325 -25.57 -3.71 -6.86
N ASN A 326 -25.20 -4.57 -5.90
CA ASN A 326 -25.05 -4.16 -4.50
C ASN A 326 -23.85 -3.23 -4.28
N ASN A 327 -22.73 -3.44 -4.99
CA ASN A 327 -21.62 -2.49 -5.01
C ASN A 327 -22.03 -1.16 -5.66
N LEU A 328 -22.67 -1.20 -6.83
CA LEU A 328 -23.11 0.00 -7.55
C LEU A 328 -24.11 0.84 -6.75
N ARG A 329 -25.00 0.19 -5.99
CA ARG A 329 -25.95 0.87 -5.09
C ARG A 329 -25.29 1.61 -3.92
N LEU A 330 -24.09 1.20 -3.49
CA LEU A 330 -23.29 1.97 -2.53
C LEU A 330 -22.65 3.20 -3.20
N LEU A 331 -22.39 3.17 -4.50
CA LEU A 331 -21.75 4.28 -5.21
C LEU A 331 -22.71 5.40 -5.60
N GLU A 332 -24.00 5.10 -5.78
CA GLU A 332 -25.03 6.04 -6.27
C GLU A 332 -25.04 7.39 -5.53
N LEU A 333 -25.06 7.40 -4.20
CA LEU A 333 -25.03 8.64 -3.41
C LEU A 333 -23.69 9.38 -3.48
N LEU A 334 -22.60 8.69 -3.83
CA LEU A 334 -21.25 9.25 -3.93
C LEU A 334 -20.93 9.74 -5.35
N MET A 335 -21.81 9.51 -6.34
CA MET A 335 -21.62 9.92 -7.74
C MET A 335 -21.54 11.45 -7.94
N ASN A 336 -21.95 12.23 -6.94
CA ASN A 336 -21.77 13.69 -6.92
C ASN A 336 -21.23 14.19 -5.57
N ASP A 337 -20.40 13.37 -4.89
CA ASP A 337 -19.71 13.80 -3.67
C ASP A 337 -18.86 15.05 -3.95
N THR A 338 -18.79 15.98 -3.01
CA THR A 338 -17.97 17.20 -3.13
C THR A 338 -16.46 16.92 -2.98
N SER A 339 -16.10 15.85 -2.25
CA SER A 339 -14.73 15.43 -1.99
C SER A 339 -14.05 14.88 -3.25
N LYS A 340 -12.89 15.45 -3.61
CA LYS A 340 -12.05 14.92 -4.70
C LYS A 340 -11.43 13.58 -4.33
N TYR A 341 -11.25 13.30 -3.04
CA TYR A 341 -10.77 12.02 -2.53
C TYR A 341 -11.83 10.92 -2.63
N VAL A 342 -13.09 11.19 -2.25
CA VAL A 342 -14.20 10.26 -2.47
C VAL A 342 -14.42 10.02 -3.97
N GLN A 343 -14.48 11.08 -4.80
CA GLN A 343 -14.63 10.96 -6.25
C GLN A 343 -13.60 10.01 -6.88
N LYS A 344 -12.32 10.07 -6.46
CA LYS A 344 -11.25 9.16 -6.92
C LYS A 344 -11.53 7.71 -6.55
N SER A 345 -11.99 7.46 -5.33
CA SER A 345 -12.35 6.11 -4.85
C SER A 345 -13.49 5.52 -5.67
N VAL A 346 -14.58 6.27 -5.85
CA VAL A 346 -15.75 5.87 -6.65
C VAL A 346 -15.34 5.55 -8.08
N ALA A 347 -14.53 6.41 -8.72
CA ALA A 347 -14.03 6.17 -10.07
C ALA A 347 -13.11 4.93 -10.16
N ASN A 348 -12.34 4.60 -9.12
CA ASN A 348 -11.58 3.37 -9.08
C ASN A 348 -12.46 2.14 -8.90
N HIS A 349 -13.50 2.24 -8.08
CA HIS A 349 -14.47 1.16 -7.85
C HIS A 349 -15.28 0.84 -9.12
N ILE A 350 -15.80 1.85 -9.81
CA ILE A 350 -16.46 1.67 -11.13
C ILE A 350 -15.50 0.99 -12.11
N ASN A 351 -14.25 1.46 -12.20
CA ASN A 351 -13.25 0.88 -13.09
C ASN A 351 -12.87 -0.56 -12.71
N ASP A 352 -13.04 -0.97 -11.46
CA ASP A 352 -12.86 -2.36 -11.06
C ASP A 352 -14.05 -3.24 -11.45
N ILE A 353 -15.28 -2.73 -11.30
CA ILE A 353 -16.50 -3.46 -11.72
C ILE A 353 -16.54 -3.62 -13.25
N THR A 354 -16.10 -2.63 -14.05
CA THR A 354 -16.02 -2.79 -15.52
C THR A 354 -15.06 -3.90 -15.99
N LYS A 355 -14.19 -4.41 -15.13
CA LYS A 355 -13.32 -5.57 -15.41
C LYS A 355 -13.98 -6.91 -15.09
N GLU A 356 -15.13 -6.90 -14.41
CA GLU A 356 -15.92 -8.08 -14.03
C GLU A 356 -17.21 -8.15 -14.87
N ASP A 357 -17.98 -7.06 -14.91
CA ASP A 357 -19.22 -6.90 -15.68
C ASP A 357 -19.34 -5.46 -16.20
N LYS A 358 -18.91 -5.26 -17.45
CA LYS A 358 -18.91 -3.95 -18.12
C LYS A 358 -20.32 -3.55 -18.53
N GLU A 359 -21.08 -4.48 -19.08
CA GLU A 359 -22.46 -4.32 -19.52
C GLU A 359 -23.36 -3.83 -18.38
N LEU A 360 -23.23 -4.39 -17.18
CA LEU A 360 -23.94 -3.93 -15.98
C LEU A 360 -23.62 -2.48 -15.60
N VAL A 361 -22.34 -2.09 -15.65
CA VAL A 361 -21.94 -0.70 -15.34
C VAL A 361 -22.55 0.27 -16.34
N LEU A 362 -22.56 -0.06 -17.63
CA LEU A 362 -23.14 0.80 -18.66
C LEU A 362 -24.67 0.91 -18.50
N GLN A 363 -25.36 -0.19 -18.20
CA GLN A 363 -26.80 -0.18 -17.88
C GLN A 363 -27.11 0.67 -16.65
N TRP A 364 -26.31 0.56 -15.58
CA TRP A 364 -26.48 1.36 -14.37
C TRP A 364 -26.23 2.85 -14.63
N LEU A 365 -25.19 3.22 -15.37
CA LEU A 365 -24.94 4.61 -15.76
C LEU A 365 -26.10 5.20 -16.59
N GLN A 366 -26.67 4.42 -17.52
CA GLN A 366 -27.87 4.83 -18.25
C GLN A 366 -29.06 5.06 -17.30
N GLN A 367 -29.28 4.17 -16.33
CA GLN A 367 -30.33 4.35 -15.32
C GLN A 367 -30.12 5.61 -14.46
N LEU A 368 -28.88 5.96 -14.10
CA LEU A 368 -28.60 7.22 -13.39
C LEU A 368 -28.95 8.44 -14.26
N HIS A 369 -28.64 8.39 -15.55
CA HIS A 369 -28.94 9.45 -16.53
C HIS A 369 -30.45 9.62 -16.72
N ASP A 370 -31.17 8.53 -16.99
CA ASP A 370 -32.62 8.52 -17.24
C ASP A 370 -33.41 9.03 -16.02
N ASN A 371 -32.97 8.65 -14.81
CA ASN A 371 -33.52 9.12 -13.54
C ASN A 371 -33.07 10.56 -13.16
N LYS A 372 -32.22 11.20 -13.98
CA LYS A 372 -31.68 12.56 -13.76
C LYS A 372 -30.99 12.74 -12.41
N LEU A 373 -30.34 11.68 -11.92
CA LEU A 373 -29.60 11.74 -10.67
C LEU A 373 -28.36 12.64 -10.84
N PRO A 374 -27.97 13.39 -9.80
CA PRO A 374 -26.78 14.23 -9.87
C PRO A 374 -25.54 13.34 -9.99
N VAL A 375 -24.79 13.50 -11.06
CA VAL A 375 -23.56 12.75 -11.32
C VAL A 375 -22.47 13.68 -11.82
N ASN A 376 -21.26 13.49 -11.28
CA ASN A 376 -20.06 14.20 -11.68
C ASN A 376 -19.41 13.54 -12.91
N PRO A 377 -19.35 14.20 -14.09
CA PRO A 377 -18.78 13.61 -15.29
C PRO A 377 -17.30 13.18 -15.16
N TRP A 378 -16.57 13.78 -14.22
CA TRP A 378 -15.21 13.37 -13.90
C TRP A 378 -15.16 11.93 -13.38
N ILE A 379 -16.09 11.53 -12.50
CA ILE A 379 -16.17 10.16 -11.96
C ILE A 379 -16.40 9.17 -13.11
N ILE A 380 -17.34 9.45 -14.02
CA ILE A 380 -17.64 8.56 -15.15
C ILE A 380 -16.44 8.43 -16.08
N LYS A 381 -15.85 9.56 -16.50
CA LYS A 381 -14.69 9.55 -17.40
C LYS A 381 -13.51 8.77 -16.82
N HIS A 382 -13.26 8.90 -15.51
CA HIS A 382 -12.21 8.15 -14.83
C HIS A 382 -12.62 6.70 -14.50
N GLY A 383 -13.90 6.41 -14.31
CA GLY A 383 -14.44 5.07 -14.07
C GLY A 383 -14.49 4.19 -15.32
N LEU A 384 -14.76 4.78 -16.48
CA LEU A 384 -14.76 4.09 -17.77
C LEU A 384 -13.38 4.10 -18.44
N ARG A 385 -12.30 4.56 -17.77
CA ARG A 385 -10.97 4.75 -18.38
C ARG A 385 -10.44 3.51 -19.08
N THR A 386 -10.62 2.31 -18.52
CA THR A 386 -10.20 1.04 -19.16
C THR A 386 -11.05 0.72 -20.38
N VAL A 387 -12.37 0.95 -20.32
CA VAL A 387 -13.31 0.72 -21.43
C VAL A 387 -13.01 1.66 -22.61
N ILE A 388 -12.79 2.95 -22.32
CA ILE A 388 -12.41 3.97 -23.29
C ILE A 388 -11.05 3.65 -23.92
N LYS A 389 -10.03 3.33 -23.11
CA LYS A 389 -8.68 2.98 -23.58
C LYS A 389 -8.69 1.77 -24.51
N ASN A 390 -9.55 0.79 -24.25
CA ASN A 390 -9.67 -0.43 -25.06
C ASN A 390 -10.58 -0.25 -26.29
N GLY A 391 -11.21 0.91 -26.49
CA GLY A 391 -12.15 1.14 -27.59
C GLY A 391 -13.44 0.30 -27.48
N THR A 392 -13.79 -0.16 -26.29
CA THR A 392 -14.93 -1.07 -26.05
C THR A 392 -16.19 -0.38 -25.52
N LEU A 393 -16.22 0.96 -25.56
CA LEU A 393 -17.40 1.77 -25.26
C LEU A 393 -18.39 1.69 -26.44
N PRO A 394 -19.69 1.47 -26.23
CA PRO A 394 -20.70 1.53 -27.29
C PRO A 394 -20.70 2.90 -27.99
N LYS A 395 -20.92 2.92 -29.31
CA LYS A 395 -20.89 4.15 -30.12
C LYS A 395 -22.04 5.11 -29.82
N ASP A 396 -23.12 4.55 -29.29
CA ASP A 396 -24.37 5.17 -28.87
C ASP A 396 -24.39 5.53 -27.38
N PHE A 397 -23.36 5.16 -26.61
CA PHE A 397 -23.26 5.54 -25.21
C PHE A 397 -23.03 7.05 -25.06
N SER A 398 -23.93 7.72 -24.35
CA SER A 398 -23.90 9.17 -24.10
C SER A 398 -24.15 9.45 -22.62
N PHE A 399 -23.36 10.36 -22.04
CA PHE A 399 -23.55 10.87 -20.68
C PHE A 399 -23.08 12.33 -20.58
#